data_AF-A0A914YLI0-F1
#
_entry.id   AF-A0A914YLI0-F1
#
_cell.length_a   1.000
_cell.length_b   1.000
_cell.length_c   1.000
_cell.angle_alpha   90.00
_cell.angle_beta   90.00
_cell.angle_gamma   90.00
#
_symmetry.space_group_name_H-M   'P 1'
#
loop_
_entity.id
_entity.type
_entity.pdbx_description
1 polymer ?
#
loop_
_entity_poly.entity_id
_entity_poly.type
_entity_poly.pdbx_seq_one_letter_code
_entity_poly.pdbx_strand_id
1 'polypeptide(L)'
;MVIGVTEGFTKKLQLVGVGYRAAVKGNVINLSLGFSHPVDHQLPAGITAECPTQTEIVLKCADKQVIGQVAADLRAYRRPEPYKGKGVRYADEVKSARIRRATRARRKLQELGATRLVVHRTPRHIYAQVIAPNGSEVLVAASTVEKAIAEQLKYTGNKDAAAAVGKAVAERALEKGIKDVSFDRSGFQYHGRVQALADAAREAGLQF
;
A
#
# COMPACT_ATOMS: atom_id res chain seq x y z
N MET A 1 -10.99 -32.15 -6.79
CA MET A 1 -10.01 -31.65 -7.77
C MET A 1 -8.97 -30.82 -7.01
N VAL A 2 -7.73 -31.31 -6.88
CA VAL A 2 -6.69 -30.68 -6.03
C VAL A 2 -5.86 -29.73 -6.90
N ILE A 3 -6.13 -28.43 -6.76
CA ILE A 3 -5.60 -27.31 -7.57
C ILE A 3 -4.04 -27.26 -7.60
N GLY A 4 -3.35 -27.92 -6.67
CA GLY A 4 -1.88 -27.88 -6.57
C GLY A 4 -1.09 -28.77 -7.54
N VAL A 5 -1.65 -29.89 -8.01
CA VAL A 5 -0.88 -30.87 -8.83
C VAL A 5 -1.14 -30.69 -10.33
N THR A 6 -2.33 -30.25 -10.71
CA THR A 6 -2.73 -30.08 -12.11
C THR A 6 -2.35 -28.72 -12.72
N GLU A 7 -2.32 -27.63 -11.92
CA GLU A 7 -2.03 -26.28 -12.43
C GLU A 7 -0.64 -25.75 -12.01
N GLY A 8 -0.02 -26.39 -11.02
CA GLY A 8 1.24 -25.95 -10.41
C GLY A 8 1.09 -24.66 -9.61
N PHE A 9 2.05 -24.41 -8.71
CA PHE A 9 2.09 -23.17 -7.94
C PHE A 9 2.93 -22.12 -8.66
N THR A 10 2.36 -20.92 -8.78
CA THR A 10 3.06 -19.76 -9.35
C THR A 10 3.24 -18.66 -8.31
N LYS A 11 4.45 -18.10 -8.24
CA LYS A 11 4.75 -16.93 -7.39
C LYS A 11 5.40 -15.86 -8.25
N LYS A 12 4.79 -14.68 -8.26
CA LYS A 12 5.28 -13.50 -8.97
C LYS A 12 6.01 -12.56 -8.01
N LEU A 13 7.28 -12.32 -8.29
CA LEU A 13 8.12 -11.35 -7.61
C LEU A 13 8.36 -10.16 -8.55
N GLN A 14 8.36 -8.97 -7.99
CA GLN A 14 8.63 -7.73 -8.70
C GLN A 14 9.81 -7.01 -8.04
N LEU A 15 10.79 -6.65 -8.86
CA LEU A 15 11.93 -5.84 -8.48
C LEU A 15 11.57 -4.38 -8.69
N VAL A 16 11.60 -3.60 -7.61
CA VAL A 16 11.33 -2.16 -7.66
C VAL A 16 12.56 -1.40 -7.20
N GLY A 17 13.22 -0.70 -8.12
CA GLY A 17 14.41 0.08 -7.83
C GLY A 17 15.05 0.61 -9.11
N VAL A 18 15.90 1.64 -8.98
CA VAL A 18 16.67 2.17 -10.11
C VAL A 18 17.84 1.22 -10.37
N GLY A 19 17.96 0.71 -11.59
CA GLY A 19 19.01 -0.25 -11.96
C GLY A 19 18.76 -1.69 -11.49
N TYR A 20 17.56 -2.00 -10.99
CA TYR A 20 17.24 -3.35 -10.54
C TYR A 20 16.88 -4.23 -11.73
N ARG A 21 17.60 -5.34 -11.89
CA ARG A 21 17.42 -6.28 -13.01
C ARG A 21 17.58 -7.71 -12.54
N ALA A 22 16.76 -8.59 -13.08
CA ALA A 22 16.87 -10.04 -12.92
C ALA A 22 17.12 -10.68 -14.29
N ALA A 23 18.10 -11.57 -14.38
CA ALA A 23 18.36 -12.38 -15.56
C ALA A 23 18.48 -13.85 -15.16
N VAL A 24 17.83 -14.74 -15.90
CA VAL A 24 17.95 -16.19 -15.70
C VAL A 24 19.06 -16.71 -16.60
N LYS A 25 20.08 -17.35 -16.01
CA LYS A 25 21.13 -18.05 -16.73
C LYS A 25 21.07 -19.53 -16.34
N GLY A 26 20.28 -20.30 -17.10
CA GLY A 26 20.05 -21.72 -16.82
C GLY A 26 19.41 -21.92 -15.44
N ASN A 27 20.14 -22.58 -14.52
CA ASN A 27 19.68 -22.88 -13.16
C ASN A 27 20.04 -21.79 -12.12
N VAL A 28 20.60 -20.66 -12.56
CA VAL A 28 21.01 -19.54 -11.69
C VAL A 28 20.25 -18.27 -12.06
N ILE A 29 19.71 -17.58 -11.05
CA ILE A 29 19.13 -16.24 -11.20
C ILE A 29 20.21 -15.22 -10.83
N ASN A 30 20.63 -14.42 -11.81
CA ASN A 30 21.50 -13.28 -11.62
C ASN A 30 20.65 -12.05 -11.26
N LEU A 31 20.89 -11.49 -10.07
CA LEU A 31 20.14 -10.37 -9.51
C LEU A 31 21.05 -9.15 -9.37
N SER A 32 20.81 -8.13 -10.18
CA SER A 32 21.34 -6.80 -9.96
C SER A 32 20.36 -6.02 -9.09
N LEU A 33 20.60 -5.96 -7.78
CA LEU A 33 19.71 -5.31 -6.79
C LEU A 33 20.31 -4.01 -6.22
N GLY A 34 21.21 -3.37 -6.97
CA GLY A 34 21.92 -2.15 -6.55
C GLY A 34 23.07 -2.40 -5.57
N PHE A 35 23.57 -3.63 -5.50
CA PHE A 35 24.88 -3.94 -4.91
C PHE A 35 25.99 -3.72 -5.94
N SER A 36 27.22 -3.53 -5.49
CA SER A 36 28.40 -3.34 -6.37
C SER A 36 28.68 -4.56 -7.26
N HIS A 37 28.23 -5.76 -6.86
CA HIS A 37 28.33 -6.99 -7.63
C HIS A 37 26.95 -7.65 -7.77
N PRO A 38 26.67 -8.32 -8.89
CA PRO A 38 25.43 -9.05 -9.06
C PRO A 38 25.38 -10.25 -8.11
N VAL A 39 24.19 -10.55 -7.59
CA VAL A 39 23.95 -11.68 -6.68
C VAL A 39 23.44 -12.87 -7.49
N ASP A 40 24.20 -13.96 -7.49
CA ASP A 40 23.82 -15.21 -8.12
C ASP A 40 23.09 -16.11 -7.12
N HIS A 41 21.83 -16.43 -7.40
CA HIS A 41 21.01 -17.34 -6.59
C HIS A 41 20.78 -18.65 -7.34
N GLN A 42 21.20 -19.77 -6.75
CA GLN A 42 21.03 -21.10 -7.33
C GLN A 42 19.62 -21.62 -7.07
N LEU A 43 18.94 -22.10 -8.12
CA LEU A 43 17.61 -22.69 -7.98
C LEU A 43 17.70 -24.18 -7.60
N PRO A 44 16.91 -24.65 -6.62
CA PRO A 44 16.74 -26.07 -6.33
C PRO A 44 16.14 -26.83 -7.52
N ALA A 45 16.43 -28.13 -7.61
CA ALA A 45 15.88 -29.00 -8.64
C ALA A 45 14.33 -29.00 -8.60
N GLY A 46 13.69 -28.81 -9.76
CA GLY A 46 12.22 -28.82 -9.90
C GLY A 46 11.55 -27.45 -9.86
N ILE A 47 12.31 -26.35 -9.84
CA ILE A 47 11.78 -24.98 -9.96
C ILE A 47 12.15 -24.40 -11.32
N THR A 48 11.15 -23.86 -12.02
CA THR A 48 11.35 -23.11 -13.26
C THR A 48 11.20 -21.63 -12.96
N ALA A 49 12.22 -20.83 -13.27
CA ALA A 49 12.17 -19.38 -13.18
C ALA A 49 12.05 -18.78 -14.59
N GLU A 50 11.00 -18.00 -14.82
CA GLU A 50 10.79 -17.22 -16.03
C GLU A 50 10.92 -15.74 -15.68
N CYS A 51 11.64 -14.97 -16.50
CA CYS A 51 11.67 -13.51 -16.40
C CYS A 51 10.99 -12.90 -17.65
N PRO A 52 9.66 -12.69 -17.64
CA PRO A 52 8.95 -12.03 -18.74
C PRO A 52 9.43 -10.61 -18.98
N THR A 53 9.82 -9.91 -17.91
CA THR A 53 10.44 -8.59 -17.96
C THR A 53 11.68 -8.58 -17.07
N GLN A 54 12.64 -7.67 -17.32
CA GLN A 54 13.86 -7.55 -16.51
C GLN A 54 13.58 -7.22 -15.03
N THR A 55 12.35 -6.80 -14.70
CA THR A 55 11.92 -6.40 -13.35
C THR A 55 10.92 -7.37 -12.72
N GLU A 56 10.56 -8.47 -13.40
CA GLU A 56 9.61 -9.46 -12.89
C GLU A 56 10.19 -10.87 -12.97
N ILE A 57 10.07 -11.62 -11.87
CA ILE A 57 10.45 -13.02 -11.78
C ILE A 57 9.19 -13.82 -11.51
N VAL A 58 8.88 -14.77 -12.39
CA VAL A 58 7.80 -15.74 -12.23
C VAL A 58 8.42 -17.08 -11.89
N LEU A 59 8.21 -17.53 -10.66
CA LEU A 59 8.61 -18.87 -10.22
C LEU A 59 7.43 -19.82 -10.45
N LYS A 60 7.70 -20.98 -11.05
CA LYS A 60 6.76 -22.10 -11.22
C LYS A 60 7.35 -23.34 -10.56
N CYS A 61 6.54 -24.06 -9.77
CA CYS A 61 6.94 -25.32 -9.15
C CYS A 61 5.70 -26.17 -8.83
N ALA A 62 5.88 -27.49 -8.75
CA ALA A 62 4.86 -28.41 -8.26
C ALA A 62 4.71 -28.36 -6.72
N ASP A 63 5.79 -28.02 -5.99
CA ASP A 63 5.79 -27.94 -4.52
C ASP A 63 5.62 -26.50 -4.01
N LYS A 64 4.59 -26.30 -3.19
CA LYS A 64 4.24 -25.02 -2.55
C LYS A 64 5.24 -24.58 -1.47
N GLN A 65 5.89 -25.52 -0.78
CA GLN A 65 6.85 -25.20 0.27
C GLN A 65 8.16 -24.68 -0.34
N VAL A 66 8.69 -25.41 -1.33
CA VAL A 66 9.95 -25.07 -1.98
C VAL A 66 9.86 -23.73 -2.73
N ILE A 67 8.78 -23.47 -3.47
CA ILE A 67 8.56 -22.16 -4.12
C ILE A 67 8.43 -21.01 -3.10
N GLY A 68 7.84 -21.30 -1.93
CA GLY A 68 7.71 -20.34 -0.84
C GLY A 68 9.05 -19.97 -0.23
N GLN A 69 9.90 -20.97 0.01
CA GLN A 69 11.25 -20.80 0.57
C GLN A 69 12.14 -20.01 -0.40
N VAL A 70 12.21 -20.42 -1.67
CA VAL A 70 13.01 -19.72 -2.69
C VAL A 70 12.54 -18.28 -2.89
N ALA A 71 11.23 -18.04 -2.90
CA ALA A 71 10.72 -16.67 -2.98
C ALA A 71 11.03 -15.85 -1.72
N ALA A 72 11.12 -16.48 -0.54
CA ALA A 72 11.51 -15.83 0.70
C ALA A 72 13.02 -15.51 0.73
N ASP A 73 13.86 -16.40 0.22
CA ASP A 73 15.31 -16.22 0.12
C ASP A 73 15.65 -15.09 -0.85
N LEU A 74 15.00 -15.06 -2.03
CA LEU A 74 15.11 -13.96 -2.99
C LEU A 74 14.69 -12.61 -2.38
N ARG A 75 13.65 -12.63 -1.55
CA ARG A 75 13.19 -11.44 -0.82
C ARG A 75 14.14 -11.03 0.30
N ALA A 76 14.86 -11.97 0.92
CA ALA A 76 15.75 -11.70 2.03
C ALA A 76 16.94 -10.82 1.62
N TYR A 77 17.46 -10.98 0.40
CA TYR A 77 18.58 -10.18 -0.12
C TYR A 77 18.30 -8.67 -0.11
N ARG A 78 17.09 -8.26 -0.49
CA ARG A 78 16.66 -6.86 -0.39
C ARG A 78 15.19 -6.74 -0.03
N ARG A 79 14.93 -6.73 1.29
CA ARG A 79 13.59 -6.55 1.84
C ARG A 79 12.96 -5.23 1.35
N PRO A 80 11.67 -5.23 1.01
CA PRO A 80 11.02 -4.05 0.48
C PRO A 80 10.90 -2.95 1.54
N GLU A 81 11.30 -1.73 1.18
CA GLU A 81 11.18 -0.56 2.05
C GLU A 81 9.71 -0.30 2.42
N PRO A 82 9.41 0.17 3.65
CA PRO A 82 8.03 0.35 4.10
C PRO A 82 7.20 1.21 3.12
N TYR A 83 7.67 2.41 2.75
CA TYR A 83 6.80 3.34 2.04
C TYR A 83 6.89 3.28 0.52
N LYS A 84 8.11 3.28 -0.03
CA LYS A 84 8.34 3.28 -1.48
C LYS A 84 8.36 1.86 -2.08
N GLY A 85 8.37 0.82 -1.22
CA GLY A 85 8.37 -0.57 -1.68
C GLY A 85 9.58 -0.95 -2.53
N LYS A 86 10.68 -0.17 -2.43
CA LYS A 86 11.92 -0.45 -3.15
C LYS A 86 12.55 -1.72 -2.60
N GLY A 87 12.92 -2.66 -3.47
CA GLY A 87 13.38 -3.99 -3.10
C GLY A 87 12.69 -5.08 -3.92
N VAL A 88 12.88 -6.32 -3.49
CA VAL A 88 12.18 -7.49 -4.05
C VAL A 88 10.88 -7.66 -3.26
N ARG A 89 9.74 -7.50 -3.92
CA ARG A 89 8.41 -7.67 -3.30
C ARG A 89 7.56 -8.68 -4.04
N TYR A 90 6.58 -9.26 -3.36
CA TYR A 90 5.53 -9.99 -4.09
C TYR A 90 4.68 -9.00 -4.89
N ALA A 91 4.13 -9.44 -6.02
CA ALA A 91 3.27 -8.61 -6.86
C ALA A 91 2.13 -7.95 -6.06
N ASP A 92 1.51 -8.70 -5.14
CA ASP A 92 0.36 -8.26 -4.33
C ASP A 92 0.73 -7.53 -3.02
N GLU A 93 2.03 -7.32 -2.72
CA GLU A 93 2.48 -6.91 -1.38
C GLU A 93 2.18 -5.42 -1.03
N VAL A 94 1.90 -4.57 -2.01
CA VAL A 94 1.71 -3.12 -1.76
C VAL A 94 0.55 -2.86 -0.79
N LYS A 95 -0.55 -3.62 -0.95
CA LYS A 95 -1.74 -3.49 -0.11
C LYS A 95 -1.49 -4.02 1.30
N SER A 96 -0.84 -5.18 1.43
CA SER A 96 -0.58 -5.80 2.74
C SER A 96 0.45 -5.02 3.57
N ALA A 97 1.51 -4.50 2.94
CA ALA A 97 2.52 -3.69 3.63
C ALA A 97 1.91 -2.40 4.21
N ARG A 98 0.98 -1.77 3.49
CA ARG A 98 0.23 -0.60 3.98
C ARG A 98 -0.62 -0.94 5.19
N ILE A 99 -1.40 -2.02 5.13
CA ILE A 99 -2.26 -2.46 6.23
C ILE A 99 -1.41 -2.70 7.49
N ARG A 100 -0.29 -3.43 7.36
CA ARG A 100 0.65 -3.67 8.47
C ARG A 100 1.14 -2.38 9.15
N ARG A 101 1.46 -1.33 8.36
CA ARG A 101 1.86 -0.02 8.92
C ARG A 101 0.72 0.68 9.64
N ALA A 102 -0.51 0.56 9.15
CA ALA A 102 -1.69 1.16 9.75
C ALA A 102 -2.08 0.47 11.07
N THR A 103 -1.81 -0.83 11.21
CA THR A 103 -2.26 -1.64 12.35
C THR A 103 -1.87 -1.06 13.70
N ARG A 104 -0.61 -0.65 13.89
CA ARG A 104 -0.14 -0.13 15.20
C ARG A 104 -0.92 1.12 15.63
N ALA A 105 -1.05 2.11 14.74
CA ALA A 105 -1.77 3.34 15.03
C ALA A 105 -3.26 3.07 15.30
N ARG A 106 -3.89 2.23 14.46
CA ARG A 106 -5.30 1.88 14.62
C ARG A 106 -5.61 1.16 15.92
N ARG A 107 -4.71 0.27 16.37
CA ARG A 107 -4.88 -0.41 17.66
C ARG A 107 -4.79 0.57 18.83
N LYS A 108 -3.87 1.53 18.78
CA LYS A 108 -3.79 2.55 19.82
C LYS A 108 -5.02 3.47 19.84
N LEU A 109 -5.52 3.88 18.67
CA LEU A 109 -6.74 4.69 18.59
C LEU A 109 -7.99 3.93 19.08
N GLN A 110 -8.05 2.62 18.82
CA GLN A 110 -9.13 1.77 19.33
C GLN A 110 -9.06 1.63 20.86
N GLU A 111 -7.87 1.46 21.41
CA GLU A 111 -7.64 1.41 22.86
C GLU A 111 -8.06 2.71 23.56
N LEU A 112 -7.81 3.85 22.93
CA LEU A 112 -8.20 5.18 23.44
C LEU A 112 -9.69 5.51 23.24
N GLY A 113 -10.44 4.70 22.49
CA GLY A 113 -11.84 5.00 22.17
C GLY A 113 -12.02 6.31 21.38
N ALA A 114 -11.00 6.72 20.61
CA ALA A 114 -11.04 7.99 19.90
C ALA A 114 -11.86 7.90 18.61
N THR A 115 -12.68 8.92 18.34
CA THR A 115 -13.28 9.14 17.02
C THR A 115 -12.16 9.40 16.03
N ARG A 116 -12.11 8.67 14.92
CA ARG A 116 -10.96 8.71 14.00
C ARG A 116 -11.32 9.27 12.63
N LEU A 117 -10.48 10.18 12.13
CA LEU A 117 -10.51 10.66 10.75
C LEU A 117 -9.58 9.78 9.91
N VAL A 118 -10.17 8.85 9.15
CA VAL A 118 -9.48 7.87 8.31
C VAL A 118 -9.33 8.41 6.88
N VAL A 119 -8.09 8.46 6.39
CA VAL A 119 -7.80 8.87 5.01
C VAL A 119 -7.48 7.66 4.14
N HIS A 120 -8.11 7.56 2.97
CA HIS A 120 -7.74 6.62 1.92
C HIS A 120 -7.30 7.36 0.65
N ARG A 121 -6.16 6.98 0.08
CA ARG A 121 -5.59 7.60 -1.10
C ARG A 121 -5.38 6.58 -2.20
N THR A 122 -5.83 6.91 -3.41
CA THR A 122 -5.46 6.22 -4.64
C THR A 122 -4.74 7.19 -5.59
N PRO A 123 -4.11 6.72 -6.67
CA PRO A 123 -3.48 7.61 -7.64
C PRO A 123 -4.47 8.66 -8.20
N ARG A 124 -5.71 8.25 -8.47
CA ARG A 124 -6.74 9.10 -9.08
C ARG A 124 -7.65 9.82 -8.08
N HIS A 125 -7.89 9.26 -6.90
CA HIS A 125 -8.89 9.79 -5.95
C HIS A 125 -8.35 9.88 -4.52
N ILE A 126 -9.06 10.62 -3.67
CA ILE A 126 -8.83 10.67 -2.22
C ILE A 126 -10.18 10.63 -1.50
N TYR A 127 -10.18 10.01 -0.33
CA TYR A 127 -11.35 9.75 0.49
C TYR A 127 -11.01 10.06 1.94
N ALA A 128 -11.96 10.63 2.66
CA ALA A 128 -11.91 10.86 4.09
C ALA A 128 -13.20 10.35 4.74
N GLN A 129 -13.06 9.70 5.88
CA GLN A 129 -14.18 9.19 6.68
C GLN A 129 -13.93 9.48 8.15
N VAL A 130 -14.91 10.02 8.84
CA VAL A 130 -14.92 10.10 10.30
C VAL A 130 -15.69 8.89 10.81
N ILE A 131 -15.01 8.02 11.56
CA ILE A 131 -15.55 6.75 12.06
C ILE A 131 -15.70 6.84 13.57
N ALA A 132 -16.84 6.35 14.07
CA ALA A 132 -17.11 6.26 15.50
C ALA A 132 -16.08 5.36 16.22
N PRO A 133 -15.94 5.51 17.56
CA PRO A 133 -15.04 4.69 18.38
C PRO A 133 -15.27 3.17 18.25
N ASN A 134 -16.52 2.75 18.00
CA ASN A 134 -16.88 1.35 17.76
C ASN A 134 -16.17 0.75 16.53
N GLY A 135 -15.73 1.60 15.60
CA GLY A 135 -15.01 1.22 14.38
C GLY A 135 -15.88 0.66 13.25
N SER A 136 -17.20 0.52 13.46
CA SER A 136 -18.15 -0.09 12.54
C SER A 136 -19.09 0.92 11.88
N GLU A 137 -19.25 2.10 12.48
CA GLU A 137 -20.16 3.14 11.99
C GLU A 137 -19.39 4.34 11.45
N VAL A 138 -19.78 4.81 10.26
CA VAL A 138 -19.24 6.01 9.62
C VAL A 138 -20.15 7.18 9.95
N LEU A 139 -19.64 8.18 10.67
CA LEU A 139 -20.38 9.37 11.06
C LEU A 139 -20.50 10.34 9.89
N VAL A 140 -19.39 10.64 9.22
CA VAL A 140 -19.36 11.45 7.99
C VAL A 140 -18.32 10.92 7.01
N ALA A 141 -18.52 11.19 5.73
CA ALA A 141 -17.57 10.89 4.68
C ALA A 141 -17.53 12.04 3.67
N ALA A 142 -16.38 12.22 3.03
CA ALA A 142 -16.22 13.09 1.87
C ALA A 142 -15.16 12.50 0.93
N SER A 143 -15.35 12.66 -0.38
CA SER A 143 -14.44 12.08 -1.37
C SER A 143 -14.50 12.77 -2.72
N THR A 144 -13.44 12.60 -3.53
CA THR A 144 -13.42 13.13 -4.90
C THR A 144 -14.22 12.32 -5.92
N VAL A 145 -14.95 11.29 -5.48
CA VAL A 145 -15.91 10.58 -6.34
C VAL A 145 -17.32 11.16 -6.22
N GLU A 146 -17.58 11.98 -5.20
CA GLU A 146 -18.85 12.71 -5.09
C GLU A 146 -18.90 13.82 -6.14
N LYS A 147 -19.99 13.86 -6.91
CA LYS A 147 -20.16 14.82 -8.01
C LYS A 147 -20.00 16.27 -7.55
N ALA A 148 -20.58 16.62 -6.40
CA ALA A 148 -20.51 17.96 -5.82
C ALA A 148 -19.07 18.46 -5.59
N ILE A 149 -18.13 17.55 -5.26
CA ILE A 149 -16.72 17.87 -5.04
C ILE A 149 -15.93 17.74 -6.34
N ALA A 150 -16.24 16.72 -7.16
CA ALA A 150 -15.52 16.43 -8.39
C ALA A 150 -15.69 17.51 -9.46
N GLU A 151 -16.86 18.11 -9.57
CA GLU A 151 -17.18 19.13 -10.59
C GLU A 151 -16.38 20.43 -10.39
N GLN A 152 -16.01 20.74 -9.15
CA GLN A 152 -15.25 21.95 -8.81
C GLN A 152 -13.74 21.76 -9.02
N LEU A 153 -13.29 20.55 -9.38
CA LEU A 153 -11.88 20.18 -9.44
C LEU A 153 -11.43 19.89 -10.87
N LYS A 154 -10.32 20.51 -11.28
CA LYS A 154 -9.65 20.21 -12.55
C LYS A 154 -9.14 18.76 -12.62
N TYR A 155 -8.63 18.22 -11.52
CA TYR A 155 -8.16 16.84 -11.42
C TYR A 155 -8.36 16.31 -10.00
N THR A 156 -8.84 15.08 -9.89
CA THR A 156 -9.26 14.48 -8.60
C THR A 156 -8.13 13.85 -7.78
N GLY A 157 -6.91 13.84 -8.35
CA GLY A 157 -5.74 13.17 -7.81
C GLY A 157 -4.59 14.08 -7.35
N ASN A 158 -4.79 15.40 -7.27
CA ASN A 158 -3.77 16.38 -6.88
C ASN A 158 -3.89 16.79 -5.40
N LYS A 159 -3.08 17.78 -4.98
CA LYS A 159 -3.10 18.36 -3.62
C LYS A 159 -4.35 19.23 -3.40
N ASP A 160 -4.79 19.97 -4.42
CA ASP A 160 -5.95 20.86 -4.34
C ASP A 160 -7.24 20.06 -4.05
N ALA A 161 -7.40 18.92 -4.72
CA ALA A 161 -8.49 17.98 -4.46
C ALA A 161 -8.44 17.41 -3.03
N ALA A 162 -7.25 17.25 -2.46
CA ALA A 162 -7.10 16.79 -1.08
C ALA A 162 -7.50 17.87 -0.07
N ALA A 163 -7.16 19.13 -0.34
CA ALA A 163 -7.60 20.27 0.46
C ALA A 163 -9.13 20.43 0.41
N ALA A 164 -9.74 20.33 -0.78
CA ALA A 164 -11.19 20.40 -0.95
C ALA A 164 -11.93 19.29 -0.16
N VAL A 165 -11.44 18.06 -0.20
CA VAL A 165 -12.01 16.95 0.59
C VAL A 165 -11.81 17.17 2.09
N GLY A 166 -10.66 17.70 2.51
CA GLY A 166 -10.37 18.02 3.92
C GLY A 166 -11.33 19.06 4.49
N LYS A 167 -11.59 20.12 3.72
CA LYS A 167 -12.59 21.14 4.07
C LYS A 167 -14.00 20.55 4.15
N ALA A 168 -14.42 19.79 3.12
CA ALA A 168 -15.76 19.22 3.05
C ALA A 168 -16.04 18.21 4.18
N VAL A 169 -15.07 17.39 4.58
CA VAL A 169 -15.27 16.44 5.69
C VAL A 169 -15.39 17.17 7.04
N ALA A 170 -14.66 18.27 7.21
CA ALA A 170 -14.69 19.05 8.43
C ALA A 170 -16.02 19.81 8.60
N GLU A 171 -16.51 20.46 7.55
CA GLU A 171 -17.81 21.13 7.55
C GLU A 171 -18.94 20.16 7.91
N ARG A 172 -18.98 18.99 7.24
CA ARG A 172 -19.96 17.93 7.53
C ARG A 172 -19.85 17.38 8.95
N ALA A 173 -18.63 17.28 9.49
CA ALA A 173 -18.41 16.82 10.85
C ALA A 173 -18.90 17.84 11.88
N LEU A 174 -18.65 19.13 11.65
CA LEU A 174 -19.10 20.23 12.52
C LEU A 174 -20.62 20.36 12.52
N GLU A 175 -21.29 20.17 11.38
CA GLU A 175 -22.76 20.10 11.30
C GLU A 175 -23.34 18.99 12.19
N LYS A 176 -22.60 17.88 12.36
CA LYS A 176 -22.96 16.78 13.26
C LYS A 176 -22.44 16.96 14.69
N GLY A 177 -21.83 18.10 15.02
CA GLY A 177 -21.31 18.39 16.35
C GLY A 177 -20.00 17.68 16.70
N ILE A 178 -19.28 17.12 15.73
CA ILE A 178 -18.02 16.40 15.96
C ILE A 178 -16.86 17.38 15.80
N LYS A 179 -16.17 17.70 16.90
CA LYS A 179 -14.99 18.59 16.90
C LYS A 179 -13.69 17.84 17.09
N ASP A 180 -13.64 16.98 18.11
CA ASP A 180 -12.43 16.24 18.49
C ASP A 180 -12.33 14.92 17.70
N VAL A 181 -11.26 14.78 16.93
CA VAL A 181 -10.95 13.54 16.22
C VAL A 181 -9.48 13.19 16.35
N SER A 182 -9.11 11.98 15.95
CA SER A 182 -7.72 11.57 15.83
C SER A 182 -7.40 11.17 14.40
N PHE A 183 -6.29 11.66 13.86
CA PHE A 183 -5.94 11.45 12.46
C PHE A 183 -5.34 10.05 12.18
N ASP A 184 -6.01 9.25 11.36
CA ASP A 184 -5.51 7.97 10.86
C ASP A 184 -5.06 8.06 9.40
N ARG A 185 -3.75 8.24 9.22
CA ARG A 185 -3.08 8.22 7.90
C ARG A 185 -3.11 6.87 7.18
N SER A 186 -3.70 5.82 7.75
CA SER A 186 -3.96 4.52 7.11
C SER A 186 -2.74 3.87 6.42
N GLY A 187 -1.56 4.06 7.02
CA GLY A 187 -0.29 3.50 6.54
C GLY A 187 0.37 4.29 5.40
N PHE A 188 -0.22 5.40 4.95
CA PHE A 188 0.42 6.37 4.06
C PHE A 188 1.40 7.26 4.83
N GLN A 189 2.37 7.87 4.13
CA GLN A 189 3.20 8.91 4.73
C GLN A 189 2.36 10.18 4.98
N TYR A 190 2.60 10.84 6.11
CA TYR A 190 2.06 12.18 6.37
C TYR A 190 2.87 13.18 5.55
N HIS A 191 2.51 13.30 4.28
CA HIS A 191 3.17 14.18 3.31
C HIS A 191 2.26 14.42 2.10
N GLY A 192 2.52 15.49 1.37
CA GLY A 192 1.87 15.80 0.10
C GLY A 192 0.34 15.85 0.25
N ARG A 193 -0.38 15.01 -0.50
CA ARG A 193 -1.86 14.97 -0.49
C ARG A 193 -2.45 14.63 0.88
N VAL A 194 -1.82 13.74 1.65
CA VAL A 194 -2.35 13.34 2.97
C VAL A 194 -2.21 14.48 3.97
N GLN A 195 -1.11 15.21 3.88
CA GLN A 195 -0.86 16.39 4.69
C GLN A 195 -1.82 17.52 4.30
N ALA A 196 -1.98 17.81 3.02
CA ALA A 196 -2.90 18.86 2.54
C ALA A 196 -4.36 18.63 2.99
N LEU A 197 -4.82 17.37 3.01
CA LEU A 197 -6.15 17.03 3.54
C LEU A 197 -6.25 17.28 5.04
N ALA A 198 -5.21 16.89 5.80
CA ALA A 198 -5.17 17.08 7.24
C ALA A 198 -5.15 18.57 7.60
N ASP A 199 -4.28 19.35 6.95
CA ASP A 199 -4.13 20.77 7.24
C ASP A 199 -5.42 21.54 6.89
N ALA A 200 -6.07 21.22 5.75
CA ALA A 200 -7.36 21.80 5.38
C ALA A 200 -8.49 21.43 6.36
N ALA A 201 -8.48 20.19 6.90
CA ALA A 201 -9.47 19.79 7.91
C ALA A 201 -9.26 20.55 9.23
N ARG A 202 -8.00 20.83 9.62
CA ARG A 202 -7.70 21.66 10.79
C ARG A 202 -8.12 23.12 10.61
N GLU A 203 -7.81 23.71 9.46
CA GLU A 203 -8.21 25.09 9.14
C GLU A 203 -9.73 25.26 9.14
N ALA A 204 -10.47 24.23 8.72
CA ALA A 204 -11.93 24.21 8.76
C ALA A 204 -12.54 23.96 10.15
N GLY A 205 -11.72 23.80 11.21
CA GLY A 205 -12.17 23.78 12.61
C GLY A 205 -12.18 22.42 13.29
N LEU A 206 -11.70 21.35 12.65
CA LEU A 206 -11.54 20.05 13.28
C LEU A 206 -10.28 20.01 14.18
N GLN A 207 -10.38 19.42 15.36
CA GLN A 207 -9.29 19.38 16.33
C GLN A 207 -8.63 18.00 16.36
N PHE A 208 -7.35 17.91 15.95
CA PHE A 208 -6.52 16.68 15.96
C PHE A 208 -5.02 16.91 15.70
#